data_AF-A0A9W6TBQ4-F1
#
_entry.id   AF-A0A9W6TBQ4-F1
#
_cell.length_a   1.000
_cell.length_b   1.000
_cell.length_c   1.000
_cell.angle_alpha   90.00
_cell.angle_beta   90.00
_cell.angle_gamma   90.00
#
_symmetry.space_group_name_H-M   'P 1'
#
loop_
_entity.id
_entity.type
_entity.pdbx_description
1 polymer ?
#
loop_
_entity_poly.entity_id
_entity_poly.type
_entity_poly.pdbx_seq_one_letter_code
_entity_poly.pdbx_strand_id
1 'polypeptide(L)'
;MLYNVTTEWCSLVDQTFLNRLEYSEELDTFYQQGPGYKINNEISAVLLQDIYAYMKNFTMGDTTIVGNLRFAHAETTLPLMILLGYGDHTKLLASWSSSALAPTASNIDFRLYRSNTDQKYYVSVWIQEIEAPLPGCNGAMYCELSKVEEIWSYYLNDYKFEEACAV
;
A
#
# COMPACT_ATOMS: atom_id res chain seq x y z
N MET A 1 -35.07 2.32 0.43
CA MET A 1 -35.07 2.66 -1.01
C MET A 1 -36.46 3.12 -1.41
N LEU A 2 -36.58 4.27 -2.09
CA LEU A 2 -37.87 4.76 -2.58
C LEU A 2 -38.36 3.87 -3.73
N TYR A 3 -39.62 3.44 -3.66
CA TYR A 3 -40.32 2.75 -4.75
C TYR A 3 -39.62 1.51 -5.36
N ASN A 4 -38.79 0.82 -4.60
CA ASN A 4 -38.05 -0.38 -5.06
C ASN A 4 -37.09 -0.11 -6.24
N VAL A 5 -36.69 1.15 -6.45
CA VAL A 5 -35.67 1.51 -7.44
C VAL A 5 -34.32 1.61 -6.74
N THR A 6 -33.35 0.81 -7.21
CA THR A 6 -32.03 0.67 -6.56
C THR A 6 -30.89 1.21 -7.40
N THR A 7 -31.11 1.45 -8.70
CA THR A 7 -30.08 1.75 -9.70
C THR A 7 -29.99 3.23 -10.10
N GLU A 8 -30.98 4.04 -9.71
CA GLU A 8 -31.12 5.42 -10.21
C GLU A 8 -30.55 6.48 -9.27
N TRP A 9 -29.92 6.10 -8.15
CA TRP A 9 -29.37 7.09 -7.22
C TRP A 9 -28.36 8.03 -7.88
N CYS A 10 -27.53 7.50 -8.78
CA CYS A 10 -26.56 8.30 -9.52
C CYS A 10 -27.20 9.29 -10.50
N SER A 11 -28.44 9.08 -10.94
CA SER A 11 -29.13 10.02 -11.84
C SER A 11 -29.70 11.25 -11.12
N LEU A 12 -29.73 11.22 -9.78
CA LEU A 12 -30.17 12.34 -8.94
C LEU A 12 -29.05 13.36 -8.64
N VAL A 13 -27.81 13.06 -9.02
CA VAL A 13 -26.62 13.87 -8.72
C VAL A 13 -25.87 14.21 -9.99
N ASP A 14 -25.27 15.40 -10.04
CA ASP A 14 -24.39 15.81 -11.13
C ASP A 14 -22.91 15.57 -10.78
N GLN A 15 -22.03 15.72 -11.77
CA GLN A 15 -20.59 15.54 -11.57
C GLN A 15 -20.02 16.50 -10.51
N THR A 16 -20.55 17.71 -10.42
CA THR A 16 -20.08 18.71 -9.45
C THR A 16 -20.37 18.25 -8.02
N PHE A 17 -21.55 17.69 -7.78
CA PHE A 17 -21.92 17.10 -6.51
C PHE A 17 -21.02 15.89 -6.18
N LEU A 18 -20.81 14.98 -7.14
CA LEU A 18 -19.96 13.81 -6.95
C LEU A 18 -18.52 14.19 -6.60
N ASN A 19 -17.92 15.16 -7.31
CA ASN A 19 -16.56 15.63 -7.02
C ASN A 19 -16.45 16.25 -5.62
N ARG A 20 -17.51 16.93 -5.14
CA ARG A 20 -17.53 17.50 -3.78
C ARG A 20 -17.70 16.42 -2.72
N LEU A 21 -18.51 15.39 -3.01
CA LEU A 21 -18.67 14.25 -2.13
C LEU A 21 -17.35 13.47 -2.02
N GLU A 22 -16.72 13.18 -3.16
CA GLU A 22 -15.40 12.55 -3.23
C GLU A 22 -14.38 13.35 -2.42
N TYR A 23 -14.27 14.66 -2.63
CA TYR A 23 -13.33 15.49 -1.87
C TYR A 23 -13.62 15.51 -0.36
N SER A 24 -14.89 15.40 0.05
CA SER A 24 -15.27 15.28 1.45
C SER A 24 -14.77 13.97 2.07
N GLU A 25 -14.86 12.86 1.33
CA GLU A 25 -14.33 11.56 1.75
C GLU A 25 -12.80 11.52 1.69
N GLU A 26 -12.19 12.22 0.73
CA GLU A 26 -10.74 12.37 0.62
C GLU A 26 -10.14 13.14 1.80
N LEU A 27 -10.82 14.19 2.28
CA LEU A 27 -10.43 14.89 3.52
C LEU A 27 -10.33 13.93 4.69
N ASP A 28 -11.37 13.12 4.89
CA ASP A 28 -11.40 12.15 5.97
C ASP A 28 -10.30 11.10 5.82
N THR A 29 -10.23 10.49 4.63
CA THR A 29 -9.24 9.47 4.31
C THR A 29 -7.82 10.00 4.49
N PHE A 30 -7.50 11.18 3.98
CA PHE A 30 -6.16 11.77 4.03
C PHE A 30 -5.67 11.94 5.47
N TYR A 31 -6.52 12.44 6.36
CA TYR A 31 -6.13 12.74 7.74
C TYR A 31 -6.27 11.56 8.68
N GLN A 32 -7.25 10.67 8.49
CA GLN A 32 -7.45 9.54 9.40
C GLN A 32 -6.53 8.35 9.10
N GLN A 33 -6.26 8.08 7.83
CA GLN A 33 -5.55 6.86 7.40
C GLN A 33 -4.52 7.10 6.28
N GLY A 34 -4.57 8.27 5.66
CA GLY A 34 -3.70 8.70 4.59
C GLY A 34 -2.44 9.41 5.09
N PRO A 35 -1.76 10.18 4.23
CA PRO A 35 -0.45 10.78 4.54
C PRO A 35 -0.54 12.04 5.40
N GLY A 36 -1.73 12.43 5.86
CA GLY A 36 -1.93 13.66 6.64
C GLY A 36 -1.19 13.68 7.97
N TYR A 37 -0.97 12.51 8.57
CA TYR A 37 -0.10 12.37 9.74
C TYR A 37 0.89 11.23 9.52
N LYS A 38 2.14 11.46 9.95
CA LYS A 38 3.24 10.49 9.85
C LYS A 38 2.89 9.12 10.44
N ILE A 39 2.20 9.11 11.59
CA ILE A 39 1.84 7.84 12.25
C ILE A 39 0.92 6.96 11.39
N ASN A 40 0.05 7.55 10.57
CA ASN A 40 -0.94 6.82 9.77
C ASN A 40 -0.28 5.85 8.80
N ASN A 41 0.87 6.20 8.23
CA ASN A 41 1.62 5.29 7.37
C ASN A 41 2.64 4.47 8.18
N GLU A 42 3.24 5.01 9.25
CA GLU A 42 4.24 4.29 10.04
C GLU A 42 3.69 3.06 10.77
N ILE A 43 2.39 3.03 11.10
CA ILE A 43 1.75 1.82 11.66
C ILE A 43 1.85 0.60 10.72
N SER A 44 1.96 0.80 9.39
CA SER A 44 2.09 -0.30 8.44
C SER A 44 3.48 -0.90 8.39
N ALA A 45 4.45 -0.36 9.14
CA ALA A 45 5.81 -0.90 9.22
C ALA A 45 5.80 -2.37 9.70
N VAL A 46 4.91 -2.74 10.62
CA VAL A 46 4.78 -4.14 11.10
C VAL A 46 4.36 -5.07 9.97
N LEU A 47 3.45 -4.63 9.10
CA LEU A 47 3.04 -5.42 7.94
C LEU A 47 4.18 -5.52 6.91
N LEU A 48 4.94 -4.44 6.70
CA LEU A 48 6.12 -4.46 5.83
C LEU A 48 7.22 -5.40 6.37
N GLN A 49 7.48 -5.35 7.67
CA GLN A 49 8.42 -6.24 8.36
C GLN A 49 8.05 -7.70 8.14
N ASP A 50 6.77 -8.04 8.30
CA ASP A 50 6.30 -9.40 8.08
C ASP A 50 6.42 -9.84 6.61
N ILE A 51 5.99 -8.99 5.65
CA ILE A 51 6.12 -9.27 4.21
C ILE A 51 7.58 -9.54 3.84
N TYR A 52 8.49 -8.68 4.32
CA TYR A 52 9.91 -8.83 4.07
C TYR A 52 10.50 -10.08 4.74
N ALA A 53 10.15 -10.35 6.00
CA ALA A 53 10.59 -11.53 6.73
C ALA A 53 10.14 -12.82 6.04
N TYR A 54 8.92 -12.85 5.51
CA TYR A 54 8.41 -13.99 4.75
C TYR A 54 9.27 -14.28 3.51
N MET A 55 9.61 -13.24 2.73
CA MET A 55 10.51 -13.37 1.58
C MET A 55 11.91 -13.82 2.02
N LYS A 56 12.48 -13.21 3.06
CA LYS A 56 13.83 -13.53 3.57
C LYS A 56 13.92 -14.98 4.05
N ASN A 57 12.95 -15.44 4.83
CA ASN A 57 12.88 -16.82 5.31
C ASN A 57 12.85 -17.82 4.15
N PHE A 58 12.13 -17.51 3.07
CA PHE A 58 12.14 -18.35 1.87
C PHE A 58 13.53 -18.39 1.22
N THR A 59 14.23 -17.26 1.12
CA THR A 59 15.60 -17.22 0.57
C THR A 59 16.63 -17.99 1.39
N MET A 60 16.43 -18.07 2.71
CA MET A 60 17.31 -18.78 3.65
C MET A 60 16.97 -20.28 3.76
N GLY A 61 15.81 -20.71 3.25
CA GLY A 61 15.32 -22.08 3.37
C GLY A 61 14.61 -22.39 4.70
N ASP A 62 14.31 -21.36 5.50
CA ASP A 62 13.60 -21.50 6.78
C ASP A 62 12.11 -21.79 6.61
N THR A 63 11.57 -21.56 5.40
CA THR A 63 10.20 -21.93 5.03
C THR A 63 10.15 -22.49 3.61
N THR A 64 9.20 -23.38 3.37
CA THR A 64 8.87 -23.93 2.05
C THR A 64 7.54 -23.39 1.50
N ILE A 65 6.87 -22.51 2.25
CA ILE A 65 5.60 -21.93 1.86
C ILE A 65 5.86 -20.92 0.73
N VAL A 66 5.14 -21.07 -0.39
CA VAL A 66 5.33 -20.27 -1.62
C VAL A 66 4.26 -19.19 -1.81
N GLY A 67 3.28 -19.10 -0.92
CA GLY A 67 2.21 -18.12 -1.00
C GLY A 67 1.64 -17.75 0.36
N ASN A 68 1.44 -16.45 0.58
CA ASN A 68 0.84 -15.88 1.78
C ASN A 68 -0.24 -14.89 1.34
N LEU A 69 -1.50 -15.24 1.60
CA LEU A 69 -2.67 -14.46 1.19
C LEU A 69 -3.28 -13.80 2.42
N ARG A 70 -3.42 -12.47 2.37
CA ARG A 70 -4.00 -11.67 3.45
C ARG A 70 -5.20 -10.88 2.95
N PHE A 71 -6.21 -10.81 3.79
CA PHE A 71 -7.41 -10.01 3.57
C PHE A 71 -7.51 -9.01 4.70
N ALA A 72 -7.63 -7.73 4.34
CA ALA A 72 -7.66 -6.63 5.27
C ALA A 72 -8.61 -5.55 4.76
N HIS A 73 -8.71 -4.46 5.53
CA HIS A 73 -9.50 -3.29 5.16
C HIS A 73 -8.66 -2.25 4.42
N ALA A 74 -9.32 -1.24 3.83
CA ALA A 74 -8.64 -0.13 3.15
C ALA A 74 -7.70 0.62 4.11
N GLU A 75 -8.10 0.71 5.38
CA GLU A 75 -7.37 1.24 6.53
C GLU A 75 -6.08 0.49 6.84
N THR A 76 -5.82 -0.65 6.19
CA THR A 76 -4.54 -1.39 6.29
C THR A 76 -3.72 -1.28 5.01
N THR A 77 -4.36 -1.43 3.85
CA THR A 77 -3.67 -1.43 2.56
C THR A 77 -3.22 -0.02 2.16
N LEU A 78 -4.02 1.01 2.43
CA LEU A 78 -3.69 2.39 2.10
C LEU A 78 -2.45 2.90 2.87
N PRO A 79 -2.35 2.76 4.21
CA PRO A 79 -1.12 3.02 4.94
C PRO A 79 0.12 2.35 4.35
N LEU A 80 0.01 1.07 3.98
CA LEU A 80 1.12 0.33 3.38
C LEU A 80 1.55 0.94 2.04
N MET A 81 0.60 1.27 1.15
CA MET A 81 0.92 1.91 -0.13
C MET A 81 1.61 3.26 0.06
N ILE A 82 1.18 4.04 1.06
CA ILE A 82 1.76 5.33 1.39
C ILE A 82 3.18 5.16 1.96
N LEU A 83 3.38 4.22 2.89
CA LEU A 83 4.70 3.91 3.46
C LEU A 83 5.68 3.40 2.41
N LEU A 84 5.21 2.64 1.43
CA LEU A 84 6.01 2.20 0.29
C LEU A 84 6.33 3.33 -0.70
N GLY A 85 5.66 4.47 -0.61
CA GLY A 85 5.91 5.64 -1.46
C GLY A 85 5.08 5.71 -2.74
N TYR A 86 3.97 4.96 -2.82
CA TYR A 86 3.02 5.07 -3.94
C TYR A 86 2.01 6.23 -3.77
N GLY A 87 1.80 6.68 -2.54
CA GLY A 87 0.93 7.82 -2.25
C GLY A 87 1.66 9.16 -2.30
N ASP A 88 0.96 10.22 -2.69
CA ASP A 88 1.45 11.59 -2.62
C ASP A 88 1.42 12.10 -1.17
N HIS A 89 2.58 12.51 -0.65
CA HIS A 89 2.76 13.05 0.71
C HIS A 89 2.67 14.58 0.76
N THR A 90 2.39 15.25 -0.36
CA THR A 90 2.17 16.69 -0.35
C THR A 90 0.92 17.06 0.44
N LYS A 91 0.84 18.32 0.88
CA LYS A 91 -0.35 18.81 1.57
C LYS A 91 -1.58 18.55 0.71
N LEU A 92 -2.68 18.12 1.34
CA LEU A 92 -3.93 17.84 0.66
C LEU A 92 -4.30 19.00 -0.28
N LEU A 93 -4.33 18.69 -1.57
CA LEU A 93 -4.91 19.53 -2.61
C LEU A 93 -6.23 18.88 -3.04
N ALA A 94 -7.12 19.67 -3.64
CA ALA A 94 -8.34 19.15 -4.26
C ALA A 94 -8.10 18.17 -5.44
N SER A 95 -6.84 17.88 -5.76
CA SER A 95 -6.42 16.91 -6.76
C SER A 95 -5.88 15.61 -6.15
N TRP A 96 -5.73 15.52 -4.83
CA TRP A 96 -5.29 14.30 -4.17
C TRP A 96 -6.45 13.33 -4.12
N SER A 97 -6.25 12.07 -4.50
CA SER A 97 -7.30 11.06 -4.44
C SER A 97 -6.80 9.72 -3.92
N SER A 98 -7.55 9.17 -2.96
CA SER A 98 -7.34 7.81 -2.46
C SER A 98 -7.92 6.73 -3.37
N SER A 99 -8.83 7.10 -4.29
CA SER A 99 -9.56 6.16 -5.15
C SER A 99 -8.65 5.32 -6.05
N ALA A 100 -7.50 5.88 -6.45
CA ALA A 100 -6.48 5.18 -7.23
C ALA A 100 -5.63 4.21 -6.40
N LEU A 101 -5.52 4.44 -5.08
CA LEU A 101 -4.69 3.65 -4.19
C LEU A 101 -5.50 2.51 -3.56
N ALA A 102 -6.67 2.83 -2.98
CA ALA A 102 -7.48 1.87 -2.24
C ALA A 102 -8.95 1.84 -2.73
N PRO A 103 -9.22 1.53 -4.02
CA PRO A 103 -10.58 1.28 -4.46
C PRO A 103 -11.16 0.01 -3.82
N THR A 104 -12.46 -0.21 -3.97
CA THR A 104 -13.11 -1.45 -3.55
C THR A 104 -12.39 -2.66 -4.13
N ALA A 105 -12.13 -3.67 -3.28
CA ALA A 105 -11.36 -4.87 -3.63
C ALA A 105 -9.92 -4.57 -4.11
N SER A 106 -9.31 -3.51 -3.55
CA SER A 106 -7.89 -3.23 -3.74
C SER A 106 -6.99 -4.42 -3.35
N ASN A 107 -5.93 -4.64 -4.12
CA ASN A 107 -4.94 -5.68 -3.91
C ASN A 107 -3.51 -5.15 -4.18
N ILE A 108 -2.58 -5.67 -3.38
CA ILE A 108 -1.14 -5.44 -3.50
C ILE A 108 -0.48 -6.82 -3.46
N ASP A 109 0.28 -7.16 -4.50
CA ASP A 109 0.93 -8.46 -4.66
C ASP A 109 2.45 -8.28 -4.75
N PHE A 110 3.17 -8.89 -3.80
CA PHE A 110 4.63 -8.90 -3.75
C PHE A 110 5.12 -10.25 -4.25
N ARG A 111 5.93 -10.24 -5.31
CA ARG A 111 6.45 -11.45 -5.92
C ARG A 111 7.95 -11.52 -5.78
N LEU A 112 8.43 -12.64 -5.24
CA LEU A 112 9.84 -12.93 -5.11
C LEU A 112 10.31 -13.83 -6.26
N TYR A 113 11.32 -13.37 -6.99
CA TYR A 113 11.93 -14.09 -8.10
C TYR A 113 13.38 -14.44 -7.77
N ARG A 114 13.86 -15.57 -8.27
CA ARG A 114 15.28 -15.91 -8.30
C ARG A 114 15.78 -15.76 -9.73
N SER A 115 16.81 -14.94 -9.91
CA SER A 115 17.44 -14.72 -11.19
C SER A 115 18.27 -15.93 -11.61
N ASN A 116 18.18 -16.30 -12.89
CA ASN A 116 19.00 -17.38 -13.45
C ASN A 116 20.44 -16.93 -13.75
N THR A 117 20.70 -15.63 -13.90
CA THR A 117 22.00 -15.10 -14.35
C THR A 117 22.98 -14.88 -13.20
N ASP A 118 22.53 -14.26 -12.11
CA ASP A 118 23.37 -13.91 -10.95
C ASP A 118 22.94 -14.64 -9.66
N GLN A 119 21.90 -15.49 -9.74
CA GLN A 119 21.37 -16.26 -8.61
C GLN A 119 20.85 -15.40 -7.45
N LYS A 120 20.66 -14.09 -7.67
CA LYS A 120 20.12 -13.16 -6.69
C LYS A 120 18.59 -13.20 -6.67
N TYR A 121 18.03 -12.66 -5.60
CA TYR A 121 16.59 -12.54 -5.43
C TYR A 121 16.11 -11.12 -5.75
N TYR A 122 14.99 -11.04 -6.45
CA TYR A 122 14.36 -9.80 -6.89
C TYR A 122 12.90 -9.77 -6.47
N VAL A 123 12.42 -8.60 -6.07
CA VAL A 123 11.03 -8.33 -5.73
C VAL A 123 10.39 -7.51 -6.84
N SER A 124 9.23 -7.93 -7.32
CA SER A 124 8.32 -7.06 -8.07
C SER A 124 7.02 -6.86 -7.30
N VAL A 125 6.38 -5.72 -7.53
CA VAL A 125 5.13 -5.35 -6.86
C VAL A 125 4.07 -5.05 -7.90
N TRP A 126 2.88 -5.59 -7.66
CA TRP A 126 1.71 -5.42 -8.50
C TRP A 126 0.64 -4.72 -7.68
N ILE A 127 0.14 -3.60 -8.18
CA ILE A 127 -0.92 -2.82 -7.54
C ILE A 127 -2.11 -2.87 -8.47
N GLN A 128 -3.26 -3.32 -7.96
CA GLN A 128 -4.47 -3.45 -8.78
C GLN A 128 -4.22 -4.27 -10.05
N GLU A 129 -3.50 -5.39 -9.92
CA GLU A 129 -3.13 -6.28 -11.03
C GLU A 129 -2.23 -5.65 -12.11
N ILE A 130 -1.66 -4.47 -11.86
CA ILE A 130 -0.71 -3.79 -12.75
C ILE A 130 0.67 -3.80 -12.10
N GLU A 131 1.68 -4.28 -12.84
CA GLU A 131 3.08 -4.23 -12.40
C GLU A 131 3.50 -2.76 -12.20
N ALA A 132 4.00 -2.46 -10.99
CA ALA A 132 4.35 -1.11 -10.58
C ALA A 132 5.85 -1.01 -10.27
N PRO A 133 6.51 0.10 -10.66
CA PRO A 133 7.90 0.32 -10.28
C PRO A 133 8.00 0.43 -8.77
N LEU A 134 9.04 -0.16 -8.20
CA LEU A 134 9.23 -0.13 -6.75
C LEU A 134 9.84 1.22 -6.34
N PRO A 135 9.17 2.04 -5.49
CA PRO A 135 9.71 3.34 -5.10
C PRO A 135 11.07 3.19 -4.41
N GLY A 136 12.00 4.10 -4.71
CA GLY A 136 13.38 4.01 -4.25
C GLY A 136 14.30 3.08 -5.07
N CYS A 137 13.77 2.29 -6.01
CA CYS A 137 14.54 1.40 -6.89
C CYS A 137 14.77 1.97 -8.31
N ASN A 138 14.96 3.28 -8.45
CA ASN A 138 15.25 3.95 -9.74
C ASN A 138 14.23 3.65 -10.85
N GLY A 139 12.96 3.41 -10.50
CA GLY A 139 11.91 3.07 -11.46
C GLY A 139 11.97 1.65 -12.01
N ALA A 140 12.79 0.76 -11.43
CA ALA A 140 12.84 -0.64 -11.83
C ALA A 140 11.58 -1.40 -11.38
N MET A 141 11.07 -2.27 -12.25
CA MET A 141 9.98 -3.21 -11.94
C MET A 141 10.45 -4.38 -11.06
N TYR A 142 11.73 -4.72 -11.14
CA TYR A 142 12.37 -5.78 -10.37
C TYR A 142 13.50 -5.17 -9.55
N CYS A 143 13.35 -5.17 -8.22
CA CYS A 143 14.35 -4.62 -7.32
C CYS A 143 15.05 -5.73 -6.55
N GLU A 144 16.37 -5.71 -6.45
CA GLU A 144 17.12 -6.70 -5.68
C GLU A 144 16.65 -6.68 -4.21
N LEU A 145 16.41 -7.85 -3.61
CA LEU A 145 15.88 -7.96 -2.25
C LEU A 145 16.76 -7.25 -1.20
N SER A 146 18.08 -7.23 -1.42
CA SER A 146 19.03 -6.47 -0.59
C SER A 146 18.82 -4.95 -0.69
N LYS A 147 18.45 -4.45 -1.87
CA LYS A 147 18.13 -3.03 -2.08
C LYS A 147 16.79 -2.66 -1.45
N VAL A 148 15.81 -3.57 -1.48
CA VAL A 148 14.55 -3.43 -0.73
C VAL A 148 14.84 -3.26 0.76
N GLU A 149 15.70 -4.11 1.33
CA GLU A 149 16.12 -3.99 2.74
C GLU A 149 16.80 -2.64 3.03
N GLU A 150 17.62 -2.14 2.12
CA GLU A 150 18.28 -0.83 2.26
C GLU A 150 17.27 0.33 2.27
N ILE A 151 16.34 0.36 1.31
CA ILE A 151 15.36 1.44 1.12
C ILE A 151 14.47 1.60 2.36
N TRP A 152 13.98 0.48 2.91
CA TRP A 152 13.10 0.50 4.08
C TRP A 152 13.81 0.11 5.38
N SER A 153 15.14 0.20 5.43
CA SER A 153 15.97 -0.25 6.56
C SER A 153 15.49 0.26 7.91
N TYR A 154 15.11 1.54 8.00
CA TYR A 154 14.54 2.13 9.21
C TYR A 154 13.25 1.40 9.65
N TYR A 155 12.30 1.20 8.76
CA TYR A 155 11.04 0.54 9.09
C TYR A 155 11.21 -0.96 9.34
N LEU A 156 12.19 -1.60 8.71
CA LEU A 156 12.46 -3.02 8.88
C LEU A 156 13.20 -3.34 10.18
N ASN A 157 14.12 -2.47 10.62
CA ASN A 157 15.06 -2.78 11.69
C ASN A 157 14.96 -1.87 12.92
N ASP A 158 14.62 -0.59 12.74
CA ASP A 158 14.72 0.42 13.79
C ASP A 158 13.35 0.89 14.31
N TYR A 159 12.30 0.82 13.49
CA TYR A 159 10.96 1.27 13.86
C TYR A 159 10.35 0.36 14.92
N LYS A 160 9.93 0.97 16.04
CA LYS A 160 9.34 0.29 17.18
C LYS A 160 7.87 0.66 17.32
N PHE A 161 7.01 -0.21 16.81
CA PHE A 161 5.56 -0.02 16.81
C PHE A 161 4.99 0.27 18.21
N GLU A 162 5.36 -0.53 19.20
CA GLU A 162 4.85 -0.37 20.58
C GLU A 162 5.25 0.95 21.22
N GLU A 163 6.45 1.48 20.92
CA GLU A 163 6.88 2.78 21.42
C GLU A 163 6.16 3.93 20.69
N ALA A 164 5.98 3.81 19.37
CA ALA A 164 5.31 4.82 18.54
C ALA A 164 3.79 4.90 18.80
N CYS A 165 3.18 3.78 19.21
CA CYS A 165 1.75 3.66 19.48
C CYS A 165 1.41 3.64 20.98
N ALA A 166 2.38 3.94 21.86
CA ALA A 166 2.13 4.08 23.29
C ALA A 166 1.22 5.29 23.56
N VAL A 167 0.12 5.05 24.29
CA VAL A 167 -0.86 6.06 24.73
C VAL A 167 -0.63 6.41 26.19
#